data_AF-A0A068VJA4-F1
#
_entry.id   AF-A0A068VJA4-F1
#
_cell.length_a   1.000
_cell.length_b   1.000
_cell.length_c   1.000
_cell.angle_alpha   90.00
_cell.angle_beta   90.00
_cell.angle_gamma   90.00
#
_symmetry.space_group_name_H-M   'P 1'
#
loop_
_entity.id
_entity.type
_entity.pdbx_description
1 polymer ?
#
loop_
_entity_poly.entity_id
_entity_poly.type
_entity_poly.pdbx_seq_one_letter_code
_entity_poly.pdbx_strand_id
1 'polypeptide(L)'
;MWSYVYTSNILFQEFCVLFVCQTPILNQLDYKGYLCLLKLHRVGRTTKLGWQGNAIVFLLPKEEAYVEFLRVRRVPLEDRKSPDEVCDIVPQIRSAAKKDRDVMEKGLRAFVSYIRAYKEHHCSNIFRLWKELEIGKLGMGYGLLQLPAMHNLEHHNLSTKGFTPLEDICLDEIKYKEKSREKQRKNNLQAKKAAEQQQKNSQAKTAQSVEDDDEMAQEYRLLKKLKRGAINESEFAKLTRTEDLL
;
A
#
# COMPACT_ATOMS: atom_id res chain seq x y z
N MET A 1 2.11 13.83 20.10
CA MET A 1 2.52 13.03 18.92
C MET A 1 4.04 13.17 18.89
N TRP A 2 4.77 12.10 19.24
CA TRP A 2 6.18 12.09 19.69
C TRP A 2 6.39 12.68 21.09
N SER A 3 7.06 11.92 21.97
CA SER A 3 7.38 12.34 23.34
C SER A 3 8.86 12.64 23.52
N TYR A 4 9.71 12.15 22.62
CA TYR A 4 11.16 12.31 22.70
C TYR A 4 11.71 12.71 21.35
N VAL A 5 12.52 13.78 21.36
CA VAL A 5 13.27 14.27 20.22
C VAL A 5 14.74 14.09 20.58
N TYR A 6 15.52 13.45 19.72
CA TYR A 6 16.94 13.24 20.00
C TYR A 6 17.81 13.96 18.97
N THR A 7 18.95 14.48 19.40
CA THR A 7 19.98 15.09 18.54
C THR A 7 21.30 14.35 18.63
N SER A 8 22.09 14.39 17.56
CA SER A 8 23.48 13.91 17.58
C SER A 8 24.36 14.88 16.80
N ASN A 9 25.52 15.23 17.38
CA ASN A 9 26.59 15.95 16.72
C ASN A 9 27.48 14.95 16.00
N ILE A 10 27.53 15.01 14.67
CA ILE A 10 28.27 14.03 13.86
C ILE A 10 29.48 14.70 13.24
N LEU A 11 30.66 14.15 13.55
CA LEU A 11 31.94 14.50 12.94
C LEU A 11 32.29 13.39 11.94
N PHE A 12 32.41 13.75 10.66
CA PHE A 12 32.65 12.80 9.58
C PHE A 12 34.16 12.51 9.45
N GLN A 13 34.59 11.30 9.78
CA GLN A 13 35.86 10.74 9.27
C GLN A 13 35.54 9.80 8.11
N GLU A 14 35.92 10.29 6.92
CA GLU A 14 36.15 9.63 5.63
C GLU A 14 35.18 8.53 5.13
N PHE A 15 34.69 8.72 3.90
CA PHE A 15 33.81 7.88 3.06
C PHE A 15 32.29 7.98 3.24
N CYS A 16 31.62 8.60 2.26
CA CYS A 16 30.75 7.89 1.30
C CYS A 16 30.01 8.83 0.33
N VAL A 17 29.92 8.36 -0.91
CA VAL A 17 29.23 8.96 -2.06
C VAL A 17 27.71 9.01 -1.86
N LEU A 18 27.11 10.07 -2.38
CA LEU A 18 25.68 10.38 -2.38
C LEU A 18 24.92 9.53 -3.42
N PHE A 19 23.83 8.86 -3.03
CA PHE A 19 22.71 8.57 -3.95
C PHE A 19 21.36 8.58 -3.23
N VAL A 20 20.38 9.28 -3.82
CA VAL A 20 18.96 9.14 -3.52
C VAL A 20 18.46 7.98 -4.38
N CYS A 21 18.38 6.77 -3.82
CA CYS A 21 17.68 5.67 -4.45
C CYS A 21 16.71 5.04 -3.46
N GLN A 22 15.44 5.06 -3.83
CA GLN A 22 14.46 4.03 -3.50
C GLN A 22 15.14 2.69 -3.79
N THR A 23 15.43 1.89 -2.76
CA THR A 23 16.24 0.66 -2.86
C THR A 23 15.74 -0.29 -3.97
N PRO A 24 16.53 -0.54 -5.04
CA PRO A 24 16.19 -1.59 -5.99
C PRO A 24 17.41 -2.44 -6.37
N ILE A 25 18.45 -2.55 -5.53
CA ILE A 25 19.48 -3.57 -5.68
C ILE A 25 19.88 -3.90 -4.26
N LEU A 26 19.51 -5.09 -3.79
CA LEU A 26 20.14 -5.80 -2.69
C LEU A 26 19.38 -7.14 -2.54
N ASN A 27 19.47 -7.98 -3.58
CA ASN A 27 19.17 -9.41 -3.53
C ASN A 27 20.49 -10.12 -3.83
N GLN A 28 21.33 -10.38 -2.81
CA GLN A 28 22.36 -11.45 -2.76
C GLN A 28 23.47 -11.31 -1.68
N LEU A 29 23.49 -10.32 -0.78
CA LEU A 29 24.56 -10.20 0.22
C LEU A 29 24.03 -10.15 1.65
N ASP A 30 24.54 -11.03 2.52
CA ASP A 30 24.13 -11.25 3.92
C ASP A 30 23.73 -9.97 4.71
N TYR A 31 22.43 -9.84 5.00
CA TYR A 31 21.74 -8.60 5.41
C TYR A 31 21.66 -8.31 6.91
N LYS A 32 22.60 -8.77 7.74
CA LYS A 32 22.50 -8.50 9.19
C LYS A 32 23.21 -7.21 9.64
N GLY A 33 24.19 -6.70 8.88
CA GLY A 33 24.95 -5.48 9.20
C GLY A 33 24.49 -4.20 8.48
N TYR A 34 24.04 -4.32 7.23
CA TYR A 34 23.94 -3.20 6.28
C TYR A 34 22.76 -2.24 6.50
N LEU A 35 21.66 -2.69 7.11
CA LEU A 35 20.49 -1.82 7.25
C LEU A 35 20.70 -0.67 8.26
N CYS A 36 21.51 -0.91 9.30
CA CYS A 36 21.87 0.15 10.24
C CYS A 36 22.91 1.11 9.66
N LEU A 37 23.83 0.60 8.83
CA LEU A 37 24.75 1.42 8.04
C LEU A 37 23.96 2.37 7.12
N LEU A 38 22.88 1.90 6.48
CA LEU A 38 22.04 2.72 5.59
C LEU A 38 21.42 3.94 6.29
N LYS A 39 21.05 3.82 7.58
CA LYS A 39 20.54 4.95 8.37
C LYS A 39 21.65 5.94 8.74
N LEU A 40 22.86 5.44 9.05
CA LEU A 40 24.04 6.29 9.28
C LEU A 40 24.43 7.08 8.01
N HIS A 41 24.37 6.44 6.84
CA HIS A 41 24.63 7.09 5.54
C HIS A 41 23.62 8.21 5.22
N ARG A 42 22.37 8.13 5.71
CA ARG A 42 21.42 9.25 5.55
C ARG A 42 21.84 10.47 6.36
N VAL A 43 22.34 10.26 7.56
CA VAL A 43 22.77 11.35 8.43
C VAL A 43 24.07 11.98 7.93
N GLY A 44 24.96 11.19 7.31
CA GLY A 44 26.16 11.67 6.64
C GLY A 44 25.91 12.67 5.50
N ARG A 45 24.66 12.88 5.07
CA ARG A 45 24.30 13.96 4.10
C ARG A 45 24.36 15.36 4.72
N THR A 46 24.28 15.45 6.05
CA THR A 46 24.23 16.72 6.78
C THR A 46 25.62 17.30 7.00
N THR A 47 26.65 16.46 6.94
CA THR A 47 28.06 16.81 7.20
C THR A 47 28.85 16.67 5.91
N LYS A 48 29.28 17.80 5.34
CA LYS A 48 30.30 17.80 4.27
C LYS A 48 31.68 17.95 4.90
N LEU A 49 32.74 17.61 4.16
CA LEU A 49 34.12 17.60 4.64
C LEU A 49 34.47 18.92 5.36
N GLY A 50 34.72 18.85 6.67
CA GLY A 50 35.04 19.99 7.55
C GLY A 50 33.85 20.73 8.20
N TRP A 51 32.61 20.36 7.91
CA TRP A 51 31.41 21.05 8.43
C TRP A 51 30.66 20.18 9.43
N GLN A 52 30.26 20.78 10.55
CA GLN A 52 29.38 20.14 11.53
C GLN A 52 27.94 20.10 11.02
N GLY A 53 27.24 19.01 11.31
CA GLY A 53 25.86 18.80 10.89
C GLY A 53 25.08 18.11 11.99
N ASN A 54 23.83 18.54 12.17
CA ASN A 54 22.95 18.06 13.23
C ASN A 54 21.83 17.24 12.63
N ALA A 55 21.55 16.08 13.22
CA ALA A 55 20.40 15.27 12.84
C ALA A 55 19.46 15.08 14.01
N ILE A 56 18.17 15.05 13.67
CA ILE A 56 17.09 14.88 14.62
C ILE A 56 16.36 13.58 14.30
N VAL A 57 16.11 12.78 15.34
CA VAL A 57 15.29 11.58 15.25
C VAL A 57 14.09 11.74 16.17
N PHE A 58 12.90 11.47 15.63
CA PHE A 58 11.65 11.41 16.39
C PHE A 58 11.35 9.96 16.72
N LEU A 59 11.16 9.67 18.01
CA LEU A 59 10.87 8.32 18.50
C LEU A 59 9.55 8.33 19.28
N LEU A 60 8.76 7.27 19.08
CA LEU A 60 7.62 7.00 19.96
C LEU A 60 8.13 6.58 21.34
N PRO A 61 7.36 6.78 22.41
CA PRO A 61 7.72 6.31 23.76
C PRO A 61 8.07 4.82 23.81
N LYS A 62 7.49 4.03 22.91
CA LYS A 62 7.68 2.58 22.82
C LYS A 62 8.94 2.17 22.07
N GLU A 63 9.61 3.12 21.41
CA GLU A 63 10.79 2.92 20.59
C GLU A 63 12.09 3.33 21.31
N GLU A 64 12.04 3.56 22.62
CA GLU A 64 13.19 4.01 23.43
C GLU A 64 14.39 3.05 23.36
N ALA A 65 14.13 1.74 23.22
CA ALA A 65 15.17 0.73 23.02
C ALA A 65 16.04 0.99 21.76
N TYR A 66 15.57 1.82 20.83
CA TYR A 66 16.36 2.27 19.68
C TYR A 66 17.52 3.19 20.08
N VAL A 67 17.36 3.99 21.13
CA VAL A 67 18.42 4.86 21.66
C VAL A 67 19.57 4.01 22.19
N GLU A 68 19.24 2.98 22.98
CA GLU A 68 20.22 2.04 23.50
C GLU A 68 20.95 1.29 22.39
N PHE A 69 20.20 0.83 21.38
CA PHE A 69 20.76 0.17 20.22
C PHE A 69 21.78 1.04 19.46
N LEU A 70 21.52 2.35 19.33
CA LEU A 70 22.45 3.28 18.71
C LEU A 70 23.66 3.58 19.60
N ARG A 71 23.46 3.66 20.92
CA ARG A 71 24.53 3.84 21.90
C ARG A 71 25.55 2.71 21.83
N VAL A 72 25.10 1.45 21.78
CA VAL A 72 25.98 0.26 21.61
C VAL A 72 26.78 0.34 20.31
N ARG A 73 26.22 0.95 19.26
CA ARG A 73 26.87 1.17 17.96
C ARG A 73 27.73 2.44 17.92
N ARG A 74 28.03 3.05 19.07
CA ARG A 74 28.85 4.25 19.23
C ARG A 74 28.28 5.50 18.56
N VAL A 75 26.95 5.58 18.44
CA VAL A 75 26.25 6.79 17.97
C VAL A 75 25.46 7.35 19.17
N PRO A 76 26.04 8.25 19.96
CA PRO A 76 25.34 8.85 21.09
C PRO A 76 24.21 9.76 20.59
N LEU A 77 23.06 9.63 21.24
CA LEU A 77 21.91 10.50 21.07
C LEU A 77 21.72 11.31 22.36
N GLU A 78 21.42 12.59 22.21
CA GLU A 78 21.11 13.50 23.30
C GLU A 78 19.63 13.87 23.29
N ASP A 79 19.00 13.87 24.46
CA ASP A 79 17.61 14.26 24.62
C ASP A 79 17.43 15.75 24.34
N ARG A 80 16.49 16.06 23.45
CA ARG A 80 16.07 17.41 23.13
C ARG A 80 14.64 17.62 23.61
N LYS A 81 14.42 18.69 24.36
CA LYS A 81 13.07 19.12 24.74
C LYS A 81 12.28 19.56 23.50
N SER A 82 11.05 19.09 23.40
CA SER A 82 10.09 19.60 22.43
C SER A 82 9.78 21.07 22.73
N PRO A 83 9.54 21.93 21.72
CA PRO A 83 9.02 23.27 21.96
C PRO A 83 7.62 23.20 22.59
N ASP A 84 7.32 24.12 23.50
CA ASP A 84 6.05 24.15 24.25
C ASP A 84 4.85 24.60 23.39
N GLU A 85 5.10 25.41 22.36
CA GLU A 85 4.08 25.86 21.41
C GLU A 85 4.21 25.14 20.07
N VAL A 86 3.20 24.33 19.73
CA VAL A 86 3.12 23.61 18.47
C VAL A 86 1.84 24.02 17.75
N CYS A 87 1.96 24.62 16.57
CA CYS A 87 0.82 24.94 15.72
C CYS A 87 0.22 23.66 15.13
N ASP A 88 -1.11 23.50 15.23
CA ASP A 88 -1.79 22.39 14.57
C ASP A 88 -1.91 22.63 13.06
N ILE A 89 -1.05 21.93 12.31
CA ILE A 89 -1.05 21.95 10.85
C ILE A 89 -2.03 20.95 10.23
N VAL A 90 -2.58 20.02 11.01
CA VAL A 90 -3.47 18.96 10.50
C VAL A 90 -4.69 19.53 9.76
N PRO A 91 -5.40 20.56 10.27
CA PRO A 91 -6.51 21.19 9.56
C PRO A 91 -6.08 21.80 8.22
N GLN A 92 -4.88 22.38 8.16
CA GLN A 92 -4.35 22.99 6.94
C GLN A 92 -4.04 21.93 5.88
N ILE A 93 -3.43 20.81 6.28
CA ILE A 93 -3.14 19.67 5.40
C ILE A 93 -4.46 19.06 4.89
N ARG A 94 -5.45 18.86 5.76
CA ARG A 94 -6.76 18.33 5.35
C ARG A 94 -7.48 19.29 4.40
N SER A 95 -7.40 20.61 4.63
CA SER A 95 -7.92 21.62 3.71
C SER A 95 -7.24 21.57 2.34
N ALA A 96 -5.92 21.37 2.30
CA ALA A 96 -5.18 21.20 1.05
C ALA A 96 -5.59 19.90 0.32
N ALA A 97 -5.78 18.79 1.04
CA ALA A 97 -6.22 17.52 0.48
C ALA A 97 -7.65 17.57 -0.09
N LYS A 98 -8.55 18.36 0.51
CA LYS A 98 -9.90 18.61 -0.04
C LYS A 98 -9.87 19.38 -1.35
N LYS A 99 -8.90 20.28 -1.51
CA LYS A 99 -8.78 21.17 -2.68
C LYS A 99 -8.11 20.48 -3.88
N ASP A 100 -7.17 19.56 -3.62
CA ASP A 100 -6.41 18.90 -4.68
C ASP A 100 -6.30 17.39 -4.44
N ARG A 101 -6.83 16.63 -5.40
CA ARG A 101 -6.77 15.16 -5.40
C ARG A 101 -5.33 14.64 -5.33
N ASP A 102 -4.37 15.34 -5.93
CA ASP A 102 -2.96 14.89 -5.90
C ASP A 102 -2.38 14.89 -4.48
N VAL A 103 -2.70 15.91 -3.69
CA VAL A 103 -2.26 16.00 -2.30
C VAL A 103 -2.89 14.88 -1.49
N MET A 104 -4.18 14.61 -1.71
CA MET A 104 -4.90 13.50 -1.07
C MET A 104 -4.29 12.14 -1.41
N GLU A 105 -4.04 11.84 -2.69
CA GLU A 105 -3.48 10.56 -3.13
C GLU A 105 -2.02 10.38 -2.68
N LYS A 106 -1.23 11.45 -2.66
CA LYS A 106 0.12 11.44 -2.09
C LYS A 106 0.08 11.14 -0.59
N GLY A 107 -0.86 11.70 0.16
CA GLY A 107 -1.08 11.40 1.58
C GLY A 107 -1.40 9.92 1.80
N LEU A 108 -2.34 9.37 1.04
CA LEU A 108 -2.70 7.94 1.08
C LEU A 108 -1.50 7.04 0.77
N ARG A 109 -0.78 7.33 -0.31
CA ARG A 109 0.40 6.55 -0.72
C ARG A 109 1.52 6.63 0.33
N ALA A 110 1.77 7.80 0.90
CA ALA A 110 2.76 7.99 1.96
C ALA A 110 2.39 7.16 3.21
N PHE A 111 1.14 7.23 3.64
CA PHE A 111 0.64 6.46 4.78
C PHE A 111 0.78 4.93 4.58
N VAL A 112 0.37 4.40 3.43
CA VAL A 112 0.51 2.96 3.12
C VAL A 112 1.98 2.56 3.08
N SER A 113 2.84 3.39 2.47
CA SER A 113 4.27 3.13 2.41
C SER A 113 4.93 3.12 3.79
N TYR A 114 4.47 3.99 4.70
CA TYR A 114 4.96 4.06 6.07
C TYR A 114 4.59 2.80 6.85
N ILE A 115 3.32 2.36 6.78
CA ILE A 115 2.87 1.15 7.46
C ILE A 115 3.62 -0.07 6.93
N ARG A 116 3.82 -0.16 5.61
CA ARG A 116 4.61 -1.23 4.99
C ARG A 116 6.06 -1.22 5.50
N ALA A 117 6.68 -0.05 5.55
CA ALA A 117 8.05 0.10 6.06
C ALA A 117 8.18 -0.31 7.53
N TYR A 118 7.16 -0.04 8.36
CA TYR A 118 7.11 -0.50 9.76
C TYR A 118 6.93 -2.02 9.86
N LYS A 119 6.11 -2.61 9.00
CA LYS A 119 5.88 -4.06 8.96
C LYS A 119 7.12 -4.85 8.51
N GLU A 120 7.85 -4.33 7.52
CA GLU A 120 9.01 -4.98 6.90
C GLU A 120 10.35 -4.61 7.59
N HIS A 121 10.31 -3.88 8.71
CA HIS A 121 11.53 -3.41 9.37
C HIS A 121 12.33 -4.57 10.01
N HIS A 122 13.65 -4.62 9.76
CA HIS A 122 14.50 -5.71 10.25
C HIS A 122 14.79 -5.67 11.76
N CYS A 123 14.63 -4.52 12.43
CA CYS A 123 14.70 -4.42 13.90
C CYS A 123 13.32 -4.75 14.50
N SER A 124 12.78 -5.90 14.12
CA SER A 124 11.50 -6.42 14.63
C SER A 124 11.48 -6.48 16.15
N ASN A 125 12.63 -6.61 16.82
CA ASN A 125 12.76 -6.60 18.27
C ASN A 125 12.63 -5.24 18.95
N ILE A 126 12.80 -4.14 18.21
CA ILE A 126 12.64 -2.77 18.74
C ILE A 126 11.27 -2.25 18.32
N PHE A 127 10.90 -2.49 17.06
CA PHE A 127 9.59 -2.15 16.52
C PHE A 127 8.63 -3.34 16.62
N ARG A 128 8.61 -4.05 17.77
CA ARG A 128 7.87 -5.32 17.99
C ARG A 128 6.36 -5.21 17.77
N LEU A 129 5.84 -4.00 17.79
CA LEU A 129 4.44 -3.75 18.09
C LEU A 129 3.80 -2.87 17.02
N TRP A 130 3.88 -3.32 15.76
CA TRP A 130 3.05 -2.75 14.69
C TRP A 130 1.55 -2.77 15.04
N LYS A 131 1.13 -3.70 15.90
CA LYS A 131 -0.22 -3.79 16.49
C LYS A 131 -0.54 -2.63 17.44
N GLU A 132 0.47 -2.02 18.05
CA GLU A 132 0.32 -0.93 19.01
C GLU A 132 0.56 0.45 18.40
N LEU A 133 0.85 0.51 17.11
CA LEU A 133 0.92 1.75 16.38
C LEU A 133 -0.48 2.38 16.35
N GLU A 134 -0.59 3.63 16.80
CA GLU A 134 -1.84 4.37 16.80
C GLU A 134 -2.20 4.83 15.38
N ILE A 135 -2.74 3.91 14.58
CA ILE A 135 -3.05 4.14 13.16
C ILE A 135 -4.01 5.32 13.00
N GLY A 136 -4.96 5.50 13.91
CA GLY A 136 -5.91 6.63 13.85
C GLY A 136 -5.19 7.99 13.90
N LYS A 137 -4.34 8.20 14.91
CA LYS A 137 -3.57 9.45 15.05
C LYS A 137 -2.55 9.63 13.91
N LEU A 138 -1.96 8.53 13.44
CA LEU A 138 -1.05 8.57 12.29
C LEU A 138 -1.79 9.02 11.04
N GLY A 139 -2.98 8.48 10.77
CA GLY A 139 -3.84 8.89 9.66
C GLY A 139 -4.21 10.37 9.72
N MET A 140 -4.45 10.90 10.91
CA MET A 140 -4.65 12.34 11.12
C MET A 140 -3.37 13.14 10.80
N GLY A 141 -2.20 12.67 11.23
CA GLY A 141 -0.91 13.32 10.92
C GLY A 141 -0.58 13.38 9.42
N TYR A 142 -0.99 12.36 8.65
CA TYR A 142 -0.89 12.37 7.17
C TYR A 142 -2.01 13.19 6.50
N GLY A 143 -2.95 13.74 7.26
CA GLY A 143 -4.06 14.54 6.76
C GLY A 143 -5.07 13.75 5.92
N LEU A 144 -5.25 12.46 6.23
CA LEU A 144 -6.17 11.60 5.48
C LEU A 144 -7.62 12.05 5.66
N LEU A 145 -8.39 12.02 4.57
CA LEU A 145 -9.83 12.28 4.59
C LEU A 145 -10.60 11.03 5.05
N GLN A 146 -10.17 9.86 4.58
CA GLN A 146 -10.69 8.55 4.92
C GLN A 146 -9.52 7.57 5.13
N LEU A 147 -9.69 6.62 6.05
CA LEU A 147 -8.72 5.53 6.23
C LEU A 147 -8.85 4.51 5.10
N PRO A 148 -7.75 4.10 4.45
CA PRO A 148 -7.80 3.06 3.44
C PRO A 148 -8.12 1.70 4.07
N ALA A 149 -9.06 0.97 3.48
CA ALA A 149 -9.27 -0.45 3.78
C ALA A 149 -8.07 -1.23 3.25
N MET A 150 -7.25 -1.76 4.16
CA MET A 150 -6.08 -2.55 3.80
C MET A 150 -6.31 -4.00 4.20
N HIS A 151 -6.23 -4.90 3.23
CA HIS A 151 -6.37 -6.37 3.41
C HIS A 151 -5.50 -6.94 4.54
N ASN A 152 -4.38 -6.28 4.86
CA ASN A 152 -3.44 -6.71 5.90
C ASN A 152 -3.76 -6.21 7.32
N LEU A 153 -4.81 -5.40 7.51
CA LEU A 153 -5.19 -4.86 8.83
C LEU A 153 -6.36 -5.60 9.47
N GLU A 154 -7.08 -6.43 8.72
CA GLU A 154 -8.36 -7.03 9.15
C GLU A 154 -8.21 -8.06 10.29
N HIS A 155 -7.02 -8.68 10.45
CA HIS A 155 -6.80 -9.73 11.45
C HIS A 155 -6.26 -9.24 12.80
N HIS A 156 -6.06 -7.93 12.95
CA HIS A 156 -5.60 -7.35 14.21
C HIS A 156 -6.47 -6.15 14.56
N ASN A 157 -7.03 -6.14 15.77
CA ASN A 157 -7.81 -5.03 16.34
C ASN A 157 -6.94 -3.77 16.48
N LEU A 158 -6.64 -3.13 15.36
CA LEU A 158 -5.85 -1.92 15.30
C LEU A 158 -6.73 -0.78 15.80
N SER A 159 -6.20 -0.04 16.76
CA SER A 159 -6.93 1.05 17.38
C SER A 159 -7.14 2.19 16.36
N THR A 160 -8.38 2.35 15.89
CA THR A 160 -8.84 3.52 15.11
C THR A 160 -9.09 4.75 15.99
N LYS A 161 -8.82 4.65 17.31
CA LYS A 161 -9.01 5.74 18.27
C LYS A 161 -8.20 6.97 17.84
N GLY A 162 -8.88 8.12 17.77
CA GLY A 162 -8.26 9.39 17.41
C GLY A 162 -8.25 9.72 15.91
N PHE A 163 -8.92 8.94 15.07
CA PHE A 163 -9.25 9.36 13.71
C PHE A 163 -10.64 9.98 13.65
N THR A 164 -10.75 11.15 13.05
CA THR A 164 -12.05 11.82 12.82
C THR A 164 -12.32 11.82 11.31
N PRO A 165 -13.17 10.93 10.79
CA PRO A 165 -13.55 10.94 9.38
C PRO A 165 -14.27 12.25 9.06
N LEU A 166 -14.11 12.73 7.83
CA LEU A 166 -14.92 13.83 7.32
C LEU A 166 -16.16 13.24 6.68
N GLU A 167 -17.33 13.49 7.28
CA GLU A 167 -18.60 12.86 6.90
C GLU A 167 -19.19 13.42 5.59
N ASP A 168 -18.76 14.61 5.16
CA ASP A 168 -19.44 15.37 4.08
C ASP A 168 -18.76 15.33 2.70
N ILE A 169 -17.83 14.40 2.42
CA ILE A 169 -17.05 14.45 1.16
C ILE A 169 -17.02 13.10 0.45
N CYS A 170 -17.69 13.04 -0.71
CA CYS A 170 -17.46 12.00 -1.70
C CYS A 170 -16.05 12.16 -2.29
N LEU A 171 -15.13 11.25 -1.97
CA LEU A 171 -13.74 11.29 -2.45
C LEU A 171 -13.65 11.44 -3.98
N ASP A 172 -14.56 10.80 -4.71
CA ASP A 172 -14.56 10.75 -6.17
C ASP A 172 -14.85 12.10 -6.85
N GLU A 173 -15.43 13.05 -6.10
CA GLU A 173 -15.72 14.39 -6.60
C GLU A 173 -14.50 15.31 -6.57
N ILE A 174 -13.48 14.97 -5.78
CA ILE A 174 -12.26 15.78 -5.66
C ILE A 174 -11.49 15.70 -6.99
N LYS A 175 -11.37 16.85 -7.67
CA LYS A 175 -10.66 16.97 -8.94
C LYS A 175 -9.18 17.25 -8.70
N TYR A 176 -8.34 16.88 -9.67
CA TYR A 176 -6.97 17.41 -9.68
C TYR A 176 -6.99 18.91 -9.97
N LYS A 177 -6.14 19.67 -9.27
CA LYS A 177 -5.93 21.08 -9.59
C LYS A 177 -5.39 21.27 -11.02
N GLU A 178 -4.62 20.29 -11.51
CA GLU A 178 -3.98 20.31 -12.81
C GLU A 178 -4.86 19.69 -13.92
N LYS A 179 -5.14 20.45 -14.97
CA LYS A 179 -6.04 20.05 -16.08
C LYS A 179 -5.51 18.86 -16.89
N SER A 180 -4.19 18.75 -17.06
CA SER A 180 -3.52 17.64 -17.78
C SER A 180 -3.78 16.29 -17.10
N ARG A 181 -3.58 16.25 -15.78
CA ARG A 181 -3.78 15.04 -14.95
C ARG A 181 -5.23 14.67 -14.83
N GLU A 182 -6.14 15.64 -14.78
CA GLU A 182 -7.58 15.34 -14.82
C GLU A 182 -8.02 14.74 -16.17
N LYS A 183 -7.46 15.20 -17.29
CA LYS A 183 -7.68 14.57 -18.60
C LYS A 183 -7.14 13.14 -18.63
N GLN A 184 -5.92 12.94 -18.12
CA GLN A 184 -5.33 11.61 -18.01
C GLN A 184 -6.14 10.68 -17.12
N ARG A 185 -6.68 11.17 -16.00
CA ARG A 185 -7.58 10.42 -15.11
C ARG A 185 -8.82 9.92 -15.84
N LYS A 186 -9.49 10.81 -16.59
CA LYS A 186 -10.70 10.45 -17.36
C LYS A 186 -10.39 9.40 -18.42
N ASN A 187 -9.28 9.56 -19.14
CA ASN A 187 -8.83 8.58 -20.14
C ASN A 187 -8.53 7.22 -19.48
N ASN A 188 -7.82 7.20 -18.36
CA ASN A 188 -7.51 5.98 -17.61
C ASN A 188 -8.78 5.33 -17.05
N LEU A 189 -9.76 6.12 -16.59
CA LEU A 189 -11.02 5.60 -16.09
C LEU A 189 -11.86 4.97 -17.20
N GLN A 190 -11.90 5.59 -18.38
CA GLN A 190 -12.56 5.03 -19.56
C GLN A 190 -11.85 3.74 -20.01
N ALA A 191 -10.52 3.75 -20.06
CA ALA A 191 -9.73 2.57 -20.41
C ALA A 191 -9.94 1.41 -19.42
N LYS A 192 -9.99 1.70 -18.11
CA LYS A 192 -10.30 0.68 -17.08
C LYS A 192 -11.70 0.10 -17.25
N LYS A 193 -12.73 0.94 -17.43
CA LYS A 193 -14.10 0.47 -17.65
C LYS A 193 -14.21 -0.40 -18.91
N ALA A 194 -13.56 0.02 -19.99
CA ALA A 194 -13.51 -0.76 -21.23
C ALA A 194 -12.78 -2.09 -21.04
N ALA A 195 -11.66 -2.11 -20.33
CA ALA A 195 -10.91 -3.34 -20.02
C ALA A 195 -11.72 -4.30 -19.13
N GLU A 196 -12.42 -3.78 -18.11
CA GLU A 196 -13.30 -4.58 -17.24
C GLU A 196 -14.48 -5.17 -18.03
N GLN A 197 -15.07 -4.41 -18.96
CA GLN A 197 -16.12 -4.94 -19.85
C GLN A 197 -15.58 -5.97 -20.84
N GLN A 198 -14.38 -5.76 -21.39
CA GLN A 198 -13.73 -6.75 -22.25
C GLN A 198 -13.43 -8.05 -21.49
N GLN A 199 -12.92 -7.96 -20.26
CA GLN A 199 -12.67 -9.11 -19.40
C GLN A 199 -13.96 -9.88 -19.08
N LYS A 200 -15.05 -9.17 -18.73
CA LYS A 200 -16.36 -9.79 -18.51
C LYS A 200 -16.90 -10.46 -19.77
N ASN A 201 -16.78 -9.81 -20.92
CA ASN A 201 -17.23 -10.36 -22.20
C ASN A 201 -16.39 -11.56 -22.64
N SER A 202 -15.06 -11.55 -22.41
CA SER A 202 -14.20 -12.70 -22.69
C SER A 202 -14.51 -13.87 -21.74
N GLN A 203 -14.72 -13.60 -20.46
CA GLN A 203 -15.10 -14.63 -19.48
C GLN A 203 -16.46 -15.25 -19.83
N ALA A 204 -17.44 -14.43 -20.23
CA ALA A 204 -18.75 -14.90 -20.68
C ALA A 204 -18.64 -15.75 -21.96
N LYS A 205 -17.83 -15.33 -22.95
CA LYS A 205 -17.59 -16.12 -24.17
C LYS A 205 -16.89 -17.44 -23.89
N THR A 206 -15.89 -17.46 -23.01
CA THR A 206 -15.20 -18.69 -22.62
C THR A 206 -16.14 -19.64 -21.86
N ALA A 207 -17.00 -19.11 -20.98
CA ALA A 207 -18.01 -19.93 -20.30
C ALA A 207 -18.99 -20.53 -21.32
N GLN A 208 -19.48 -19.73 -22.26
CA GLN A 208 -20.41 -20.19 -23.29
C GLN A 208 -19.79 -21.25 -24.21
N SER A 209 -18.53 -21.10 -24.63
CA SER A 209 -17.86 -22.12 -25.45
C SER A 209 -17.67 -23.45 -24.71
N VAL A 210 -17.47 -23.42 -23.39
CA VAL A 210 -17.36 -24.64 -22.59
C VAL A 210 -18.71 -25.34 -22.48
N GLU A 211 -19.79 -24.57 -22.28
CA GLU A 211 -21.16 -25.10 -22.28
C GLU A 211 -21.53 -25.72 -23.64
N ASP A 212 -21.19 -25.08 -24.76
CA ASP A 212 -21.44 -25.58 -26.12
C ASP A 212 -20.65 -26.89 -26.40
N ASP A 213 -19.38 -26.97 -25.98
CA ASP A 213 -18.55 -28.19 -26.12
C ASP A 213 -19.10 -29.35 -25.27
N ASP A 214 -19.57 -29.07 -24.06
CA ASP A 214 -20.20 -30.05 -23.17
C ASP A 214 -21.52 -30.57 -23.73
N GLU A 215 -22.33 -29.70 -24.35
CA GLU A 215 -23.58 -30.06 -25.04
C GLU A 215 -23.30 -30.96 -26.24
N MET A 216 -22.36 -30.57 -27.12
CA MET A 216 -21.93 -31.42 -28.25
C MET A 216 -21.43 -32.79 -27.80
N ALA A 217 -20.64 -32.86 -26.72
CA ALA A 217 -20.14 -34.12 -26.18
C ALA A 217 -21.28 -35.03 -25.66
N GLN A 218 -22.34 -34.44 -25.10
CA GLN A 218 -23.54 -35.16 -24.67
C GLN A 218 -24.32 -35.70 -25.87
N GLU A 219 -24.58 -34.89 -26.89
CA GLU A 219 -25.28 -35.32 -28.11
C GLU A 219 -24.54 -36.48 -28.79
N TYR A 220 -23.22 -36.39 -28.93
CA TYR A 220 -22.41 -37.46 -29.54
C TYR A 220 -22.52 -38.79 -28.77
N ARG A 221 -22.57 -38.74 -27.43
CA ARG A 221 -22.78 -39.93 -26.58
C ARG A 221 -24.16 -40.53 -26.79
N LEU A 222 -25.21 -39.71 -26.92
CA LEU A 222 -26.58 -40.16 -27.17
C LEU A 222 -26.70 -40.79 -28.57
N LEU A 223 -26.08 -40.18 -29.59
CA LEU A 223 -26.07 -40.70 -30.96
C LEU A 223 -25.42 -42.08 -31.05
N LYS A 224 -24.32 -42.30 -30.32
CA LYS A 224 -23.66 -43.60 -30.24
C LYS A 224 -24.56 -44.67 -29.60
N LYS A 225 -25.42 -44.30 -28.64
CA LYS A 225 -26.39 -45.21 -28.03
C LYS A 225 -27.56 -45.52 -28.97
N LEU A 226 -28.05 -44.53 -29.73
CA LEU A 226 -29.04 -44.71 -30.81
C LEU A 226 -28.53 -45.70 -31.87
N LYS A 227 -27.31 -45.51 -32.38
CA LYS A 227 -26.68 -46.42 -33.37
C LYS A 227 -26.48 -47.85 -32.87
N ARG A 228 -26.42 -48.05 -31.54
CA ARG A 228 -26.33 -49.37 -30.90
C ARG A 228 -27.69 -49.98 -30.60
N GLY A 229 -28.79 -49.29 -30.90
CA GLY A 229 -30.16 -49.72 -30.62
C GLY A 229 -30.56 -49.66 -29.15
N ALA A 230 -29.81 -48.95 -28.31
CA ALA A 230 -30.08 -48.85 -26.86
C ALA A 230 -31.11 -47.75 -26.51
N ILE A 231 -31.45 -46.88 -27.45
CA ILE A 231 -32.43 -45.79 -27.32
C ILE A 231 -33.21 -45.69 -28.63
N ASN A 232 -34.47 -45.30 -28.58
CA ASN A 232 -35.31 -45.07 -29.76
C ASN A 232 -35.17 -43.64 -30.32
N GLU A 233 -35.56 -43.44 -31.56
CA GLU A 233 -35.45 -42.15 -32.27
C GLU A 233 -36.26 -41.03 -31.60
N SER A 234 -37.46 -41.34 -31.11
CA SER A 234 -38.30 -40.39 -30.34
C SER A 234 -37.70 -40.01 -28.98
N GLU A 235 -36.93 -40.92 -28.38
CA GLU A 235 -36.29 -40.70 -27.08
C GLU A 235 -34.96 -39.95 -27.23
N PHE A 236 -34.27 -40.12 -28.37
CA PHE A 236 -33.15 -39.27 -28.78
C PHE A 236 -33.60 -37.82 -29.04
N ALA A 237 -34.71 -37.62 -29.78
CA ALA A 237 -35.27 -36.30 -30.06
C ALA A 237 -35.65 -35.54 -28.78
N LYS A 238 -36.22 -36.25 -27.79
CA LYS A 238 -36.54 -35.71 -26.47
C LYS A 238 -35.31 -35.24 -25.69
N LEU A 239 -34.27 -36.07 -25.65
CA LEU A 239 -33.07 -35.79 -24.86
C LEU A 239 -32.19 -34.68 -25.46
N THR A 240 -32.25 -34.47 -26.78
CA THR A 240 -31.55 -33.38 -27.49
C THR A 240 -32.39 -32.13 -27.67
N ARG A 241 -33.64 -32.11 -27.14
CA ARG A 241 -34.59 -30.99 -27.30
C ARG A 241 -34.88 -30.64 -28.77
N THR A 242 -34.85 -31.62 -29.66
CA THR A 242 -35.12 -31.47 -31.11
C THR A 242 -36.53 -31.93 -31.50
N GLU A 243 -37.42 -32.10 -30.51
CA GLU A 243 -38.79 -32.62 -30.66
C GLU A 243 -39.65 -31.82 -31.64
N ASP A 244 -39.38 -30.51 -31.79
CA ASP A 244 -40.14 -29.58 -32.64
C ASP A 244 -39.63 -29.51 -34.10
N LEU A 245 -38.59 -30.26 -34.46
CA LEU A 245 -37.96 -30.25 -35.80
C LEU A 245 -38.32 -31.47 -36.67
N LEU A 246 -39.15 -32.39 -36.16
CA LEU A 246 -39.61 -33.62 -36.81
C LEU A 246 -41.11 -33.55 -37.12
#